data_AF-A0A2P6FCL7-F1
#
_entry.id   AF-A0A2P6FCL7-F1
#
_cell.length_a   1.000
_cell.length_b   1.000
_cell.length_c   1.000
_cell.angle_alpha   90.00
_cell.angle_beta   90.00
_cell.angle_gamma   90.00
#
_symmetry.space_group_name_H-M   'P 1'
#
loop_
_entity.id
_entity.type
_entity.pdbx_description
1 polymer ?
#
loop_
_entity_poly.entity_id
_entity_poly.type
_entity_poly.pdbx_seq_one_letter_code
_entity_poly.pdbx_strand_id
1 'polypeptide(L)'
;MKVIKKDNKKDVTDNNWEHLPVEVQNDLAFHASRTVFWKSFLFLIIEAVGPFLLLFLLTSPDLSFAYHYDVGAGISFGLAMILGVFLLTCAGFWLKFHQADQFTYTITLSWTLYGIYLTGYWWGWDKILYRCLVALVFLLLAVFFGTFMAVWMRNLCGYLQMKKTNFQELEANEQETTTADDEQNPPSSTLDP
;
A
#
# COMPACT_ATOMS: atom_id res chain seq x y z
N MET A 1 31.57 -7.26 -42.34
CA MET A 1 31.26 -7.28 -40.90
C MET A 1 29.99 -6.44 -40.70
N LYS A 2 28.84 -7.08 -40.48
CA LYS A 2 27.52 -6.42 -40.41
C LYS A 2 27.27 -5.99 -38.97
N VAL A 3 27.29 -4.69 -38.70
CA VAL A 3 26.95 -4.12 -37.39
C VAL A 3 25.44 -4.17 -37.25
N ILE A 4 24.94 -5.14 -36.47
CA ILE A 4 23.54 -5.19 -36.07
C ILE A 4 23.35 -4.11 -35.01
N LYS A 5 22.69 -3.00 -35.38
CA LYS A 5 22.15 -2.04 -34.43
C LYS A 5 21.10 -2.73 -33.57
N LYS A 6 21.35 -2.81 -32.26
CA LYS A 6 20.38 -3.19 -31.23
C LYS A 6 19.47 -1.99 -30.96
N ASP A 7 18.55 -1.73 -31.88
CA ASP A 7 17.44 -0.81 -31.66
C ASP A 7 16.13 -1.62 -31.60
N ASN A 8 15.71 -1.96 -30.38
CA ASN A 8 14.30 -1.99 -29.97
C ASN A 8 14.21 -2.49 -28.53
N LYS A 9 14.51 -1.59 -27.60
CA LYS A 9 13.88 -1.61 -26.28
C LYS A 9 12.74 -0.60 -26.33
N LYS A 10 11.75 -0.87 -27.18
CA LYS A 10 10.43 -0.26 -27.01
C LYS A 10 9.75 -1.06 -25.92
N ASP A 11 9.41 -0.39 -24.83
CA ASP A 11 8.39 -0.81 -23.89
C ASP A 11 7.18 -1.34 -24.68
N VAL A 12 7.04 -2.67 -24.71
CA VAL A 12 5.77 -3.29 -25.08
C VAL A 12 4.95 -3.30 -23.79
N THR A 13 4.35 -2.16 -23.49
CA THR A 13 3.24 -2.02 -22.54
C THR A 13 1.90 -2.01 -23.27
N ASP A 14 1.80 -2.60 -24.47
CA ASP A 14 0.51 -2.96 -25.05
C ASP A 14 0.11 -4.34 -24.53
N ASN A 15 -0.46 -4.32 -23.34
CA ASN A 15 -1.24 -5.40 -22.75
C ASN A 15 -2.56 -5.58 -23.54
N ASN A 16 -2.47 -5.90 -24.83
CA ASN A 16 -3.64 -6.11 -25.68
C ASN A 16 -4.20 -7.52 -25.43
N TRP A 17 -4.90 -7.67 -24.31
CA TRP A 17 -5.55 -8.91 -23.88
C TRP A 17 -6.87 -9.19 -24.61
N GLU A 18 -7.28 -8.34 -25.55
CA GLU A 18 -8.59 -8.41 -26.23
C GLU A 18 -8.84 -9.75 -26.93
N HIS A 19 -7.77 -10.46 -27.29
CA HIS A 19 -7.83 -11.77 -27.95
C HIS A 19 -8.12 -12.94 -27.01
N LEU A 20 -8.05 -12.75 -25.69
CA LEU A 20 -8.33 -13.81 -24.72
C LEU A 20 -9.82 -13.88 -24.37
N PRO A 21 -10.35 -15.06 -23.99
CA PRO A 21 -11.70 -15.19 -23.47
C PRO A 21 -11.94 -14.24 -22.29
N VAL A 22 -13.13 -13.66 -22.19
CA VAL A 22 -13.51 -12.66 -21.15
C VAL A 22 -13.21 -13.18 -19.73
N GLU A 23 -13.40 -14.48 -19.49
CA GLU A 23 -13.08 -15.13 -18.22
C GLU A 23 -11.58 -15.02 -17.87
N VAL A 24 -10.71 -15.23 -18.86
CA VAL A 24 -9.25 -15.16 -18.70
C VAL A 24 -8.78 -13.71 -18.56
N GLN A 25 -9.41 -12.77 -19.26
CA GLN A 25 -9.12 -11.34 -19.10
C GLN A 25 -9.46 -10.84 -17.69
N ASN A 26 -10.62 -11.25 -17.15
CA ASN A 26 -11.03 -10.89 -15.80
C ASN A 26 -10.07 -11.44 -14.74
N ASP A 27 -9.60 -12.68 -14.92
CA ASP A 27 -8.61 -13.28 -14.02
C ASP A 27 -7.26 -12.55 -14.09
N LEU A 28 -6.77 -12.23 -15.30
CA LEU A 28 -5.54 -11.48 -15.49
C LEU A 28 -5.62 -10.07 -14.91
N ALA A 29 -6.76 -9.39 -15.09
CA ALA A 29 -7.01 -8.06 -14.50
C ALA A 29 -7.08 -8.14 -12.96
N PHE A 30 -7.70 -9.19 -12.42
CA PHE A 30 -7.74 -9.44 -10.99
C PHE A 30 -6.32 -9.68 -10.41
N HIS A 31 -5.50 -10.50 -11.07
CA HIS A 31 -4.12 -10.74 -10.67
C HIS A 31 -3.22 -9.51 -10.80
N ALA A 32 -3.41 -8.70 -11.84
CA ALA A 32 -2.68 -7.45 -12.03
C ALA A 32 -2.97 -6.40 -10.95
N SER A 33 -4.16 -6.45 -10.35
CA SER A 33 -4.59 -5.52 -9.29
C SER A 33 -4.04 -5.85 -7.90
N ARG A 34 -3.41 -7.03 -7.72
CA ARG A 34 -2.96 -7.54 -6.42
C ARG A 34 -1.45 -7.60 -6.33
N THR A 35 -0.96 -7.54 -5.11
CA THR A 35 0.46 -7.74 -4.86
C THR A 35 0.80 -9.22 -5.05
N VAL A 36 1.93 -9.51 -5.71
CA VAL A 36 2.42 -10.89 -5.87
C VAL A 36 2.60 -11.52 -4.48
N PHE A 37 2.10 -12.74 -4.28
CA PHE A 37 2.05 -13.41 -2.97
C PHE A 37 3.36 -13.33 -2.18
N TRP A 38 4.48 -13.71 -2.80
CA TRP A 38 5.80 -13.69 -2.14
C TRP A 38 6.23 -12.29 -1.70
N LYS A 39 5.87 -11.27 -2.49
CA LYS A 39 6.13 -9.87 -2.16
C LYS A 39 5.26 -9.45 -0.97
N SER A 40 3.97 -9.75 -1.00
CA SER A 40 3.06 -9.51 0.13
C SER A 40 3.54 -10.19 1.41
N PHE A 41 3.99 -11.44 1.33
CA PHE A 41 4.50 -12.18 2.47
C PHE A 41 5.75 -11.51 3.07
N LEU A 42 6.69 -11.09 2.23
CA LEU A 42 7.89 -10.38 2.68
C LEU A 42 7.53 -9.05 3.38
N PHE A 43 6.63 -8.25 2.79
CA PHE A 43 6.13 -7.03 3.43
C PHE A 43 5.37 -7.32 4.71
N LEU A 44 4.66 -8.44 4.80
CA LEU A 44 4.00 -8.84 6.04
C LEU A 44 5.01 -9.06 7.18
N ILE A 45 6.13 -9.70 6.86
CA ILE A 45 7.21 -9.93 7.83
C ILE A 45 7.83 -8.59 8.24
N ILE A 46 8.19 -7.75 7.28
CA ILE A 46 8.89 -6.49 7.54
C ILE A 46 7.99 -5.47 8.25
N GLU A 47 6.73 -5.37 7.84
CA GLU A 47 5.83 -4.31 8.29
C GLU A 47 5.05 -4.68 9.54
N ALA A 48 4.70 -5.95 9.75
CA ALA A 48 3.88 -6.36 10.90
C ALA A 48 4.66 -7.23 11.88
N VAL A 49 5.25 -8.35 11.41
CA VAL A 49 5.91 -9.32 12.30
C VAL A 49 7.17 -8.74 12.93
N GLY A 50 8.01 -8.06 12.16
CA GLY A 50 9.27 -7.46 12.63
C GLY A 50 9.05 -6.45 13.75
N PRO A 51 8.21 -5.42 13.56
CA PRO A 51 7.88 -4.46 14.61
C PRO A 51 7.25 -5.10 15.84
N PHE A 52 6.38 -6.10 15.66
CA PHE A 52 5.84 -6.87 16.78
C PHE A 52 6.92 -7.62 17.55
N LEU A 53 7.81 -8.37 16.88
CA LEU A 53 8.87 -9.12 17.54
C LEU A 53 9.83 -8.17 18.28
N LEU A 54 10.15 -7.02 17.69
CA LEU A 54 10.95 -5.99 18.34
C LEU A 54 10.27 -5.51 19.64
N LEU A 55 8.99 -5.15 19.57
CA LEU A 55 8.23 -4.73 20.75
C LEU A 55 8.14 -5.84 21.80
N PHE A 56 7.80 -7.05 21.38
CA PHE A 56 7.64 -8.22 22.24
C PHE A 56 8.94 -8.54 22.97
N LEU A 57 10.07 -8.60 22.26
CA LEU A 57 11.37 -8.90 22.87
C LEU A 57 11.85 -7.81 23.85
N LEU A 58 11.46 -6.56 23.65
CA LEU A 58 11.89 -5.45 24.50
C LEU A 58 11.01 -5.25 25.74
N THR A 59 9.70 -5.50 25.62
CA THR A 59 8.71 -5.03 26.60
C THR A 59 7.75 -6.11 27.11
N SER A 60 7.78 -7.31 26.53
CA SER A 60 6.79 -8.33 26.87
C SER A 60 6.99 -8.83 28.30
N PRO A 61 5.92 -8.86 29.11
CA PRO A 61 5.98 -9.40 30.47
C PRO A 61 6.26 -10.91 30.48
N ASP A 62 6.03 -11.59 29.36
CA ASP A 62 6.27 -13.02 29.19
C ASP A 62 7.76 -13.40 29.16
N LEU A 63 8.65 -12.42 28.97
CA LEU A 63 10.09 -12.65 28.83
C LEU A 63 10.82 -12.17 30.08
N SER A 64 11.61 -13.06 30.68
CA SER A 64 12.34 -12.75 31.91
C SER A 64 13.43 -11.68 31.74
N PHE A 65 13.92 -11.46 30.51
CA PHE A 65 14.97 -10.48 30.20
C PHE A 65 14.42 -9.14 29.68
N ALA A 66 13.13 -9.03 29.40
CA ALA A 66 12.51 -7.81 28.90
C ALA A 66 12.26 -6.81 30.04
N TYR A 67 12.07 -5.54 29.70
CA TYR A 67 11.65 -4.55 30.68
C TYR A 67 10.14 -4.63 30.91
N HIS A 68 9.75 -4.94 32.15
CA HIS A 68 8.35 -5.01 32.56
C HIS A 68 7.80 -3.62 32.82
N TYR A 69 7.04 -3.12 31.86
CA TYR A 69 6.25 -1.90 32.02
C TYR A 69 4.91 -2.19 32.67
N ASP A 70 4.28 -1.16 33.23
CA ASP A 70 2.91 -1.24 33.67
C ASP A 70 1.97 -1.46 32.47
N VAL A 71 0.75 -1.91 32.76
CA VAL A 71 -0.24 -2.23 31.74
C VAL A 71 -0.56 -1.01 30.86
N GLY A 72 -0.59 0.20 31.44
CA GLY A 72 -0.87 1.43 30.72
C GLY A 72 0.18 1.76 29.66
N ALA A 73 1.46 1.65 30.01
CA ALA A 73 2.54 1.82 29.05
C ALA A 73 2.57 0.70 28.01
N GLY A 74 2.31 -0.56 28.42
CA GLY A 74 2.18 -1.69 27.49
C GLY A 74 1.12 -1.46 26.42
N ILE A 75 -0.10 -1.04 26.82
CA ILE A 75 -1.16 -0.65 25.88
C ILE A 75 -0.67 0.42 24.91
N SER A 76 0.00 1.45 25.44
CA SER A 76 0.48 2.59 24.65
C SER A 76 1.53 2.18 23.63
N PHE A 77 2.50 1.33 24.00
CA PHE A 77 3.50 0.81 23.06
C PHE A 77 2.89 -0.08 21.98
N GLY A 78 1.92 -0.91 22.33
CA GLY A 78 1.22 -1.74 21.34
C GLY A 78 0.38 -0.91 20.35
N LEU A 79 -0.29 0.15 20.81
CA LEU A 79 -0.99 1.09 19.92
C LEU A 79 -0.02 1.89 19.05
N ALA A 80 1.13 2.32 19.60
CA ALA A 80 2.18 2.97 18.84
C ALA A 80 2.76 2.04 17.76
N MET A 81 2.89 0.74 18.05
CA MET A 81 3.27 -0.27 17.07
C MET A 81 2.24 -0.37 15.95
N ILE A 82 0.94 -0.51 16.26
CA ILE A 82 -0.13 -0.56 15.24
C ILE A 82 -0.09 0.70 14.35
N LEU A 83 0.05 1.88 14.95
CA LEU A 83 0.17 3.13 14.21
C LEU A 83 1.42 3.13 13.32
N GLY A 84 2.56 2.66 13.83
CA GLY A 84 3.80 2.52 13.07
C GLY A 84 3.66 1.57 11.88
N VAL A 85 3.03 0.40 12.08
CA VAL A 85 2.72 -0.55 10.99
C VAL A 85 1.84 0.12 9.95
N PHE A 86 0.78 0.82 10.36
CA PHE A 86 -0.11 1.52 9.44
C PHE A 86 0.63 2.58 8.61
N LEU A 87 1.47 3.40 9.24
CA LEU A 87 2.27 4.41 8.54
C LEU A 87 3.29 3.77 7.58
N LEU A 88 3.90 2.66 7.97
CA LEU A 88 4.84 1.93 7.12
C LEU A 88 4.14 1.32 5.90
N THR A 89 2.96 0.72 6.07
CA THR A 89 2.14 0.24 4.95
C THR A 89 1.68 1.40 4.06
N CYS A 90 1.33 2.57 4.61
CA CYS A 90 1.07 3.77 3.82
C CYS A 90 2.27 4.20 2.98
N ALA A 91 3.47 4.20 3.57
CA ALA A 91 4.70 4.53 2.87
C ALA A 91 5.00 3.51 1.76
N GLY A 92 4.89 2.21 2.05
CA GLY A 92 5.08 1.14 1.06
C GLY A 92 4.07 1.22 -0.09
N PHE A 93 2.82 1.57 0.20
CA PHE A 93 1.80 1.80 -0.82
C PHE A 93 2.11 3.01 -1.69
N TRP A 94 2.48 4.15 -1.08
CA TRP A 94 2.82 5.38 -1.81
C TRP A 94 4.05 5.20 -2.71
N LEU A 95 5.05 4.48 -2.23
CA LEU A 95 6.25 4.12 -2.99
C LEU A 95 6.00 3.00 -4.02
N LYS A 96 4.75 2.55 -4.17
CA LYS A 96 4.32 1.49 -5.10
C LYS A 96 5.03 0.15 -4.87
N PHE A 97 5.45 -0.12 -3.64
CA PHE A 97 6.04 -1.40 -3.28
C PHE A 97 4.99 -2.50 -3.19
N HIS A 98 3.75 -2.19 -2.81
CA HIS A 98 2.64 -3.13 -2.81
C HIS A 98 1.34 -2.41 -3.14
N GLN A 99 0.32 -3.19 -3.45
CA GLN A 99 -1.04 -2.73 -3.73
C GLN A 99 -1.83 -2.54 -2.43
N ALA A 100 -3.06 -2.02 -2.57
CA ALA A 100 -3.92 -1.70 -1.44
C ALA A 100 -4.43 -2.93 -0.66
N ASP A 101 -4.34 -4.13 -1.23
CA ASP A 101 -4.69 -5.37 -0.53
C ASP A 101 -3.80 -5.64 0.70
N GLN A 102 -2.58 -5.10 0.69
CA GLN A 102 -1.63 -5.23 1.79
C GLN A 102 -2.17 -4.64 3.10
N PHE A 103 -2.96 -3.56 3.04
CA PHE A 103 -3.59 -2.96 4.24
C PHE A 103 -4.46 -3.97 4.99
N THR A 104 -5.21 -4.81 4.27
CA THR A 104 -6.03 -5.83 4.91
C THR A 104 -5.16 -6.80 5.70
N TYR A 105 -4.06 -7.26 5.11
CA TYR A 105 -3.20 -8.24 5.77
C TYR A 105 -2.40 -7.63 6.94
N THR A 106 -1.81 -6.45 6.76
CA THR A 106 -0.96 -5.82 7.79
C THR A 106 -1.78 -5.29 8.97
N ILE A 107 -2.95 -4.72 8.73
CA ILE A 107 -3.87 -4.30 9.80
C ILE A 107 -4.39 -5.54 10.54
N THR A 108 -4.88 -6.55 9.83
CA THR A 108 -5.41 -7.77 10.49
C THR A 108 -4.35 -8.43 11.35
N LEU A 109 -3.14 -8.62 10.82
CA LEU A 109 -2.07 -9.26 11.56
C LEU A 109 -1.58 -8.41 12.73
N SER A 110 -1.38 -7.10 12.55
CA SER A 110 -0.88 -6.23 13.64
C SER A 110 -1.85 -6.17 14.82
N TRP A 111 -3.16 -6.09 14.58
CA TRP A 111 -4.16 -6.14 15.64
C TRP A 111 -4.26 -7.52 16.30
N THR A 112 -4.13 -8.60 15.53
CA THR A 112 -4.12 -9.97 16.09
C THR A 112 -2.92 -10.14 17.02
N LEU A 113 -1.73 -9.73 16.58
CA LEU A 113 -0.49 -9.76 17.34
C LEU A 113 -0.55 -8.84 18.57
N TYR A 114 -1.17 -7.66 18.43
CA TYR A 114 -1.45 -6.77 19.55
C TYR A 114 -2.34 -7.44 20.60
N GLY A 115 -3.38 -8.18 20.21
CA GLY A 115 -4.21 -8.95 21.15
C GLY A 115 -3.40 -10.00 21.94
N ILE A 116 -2.48 -10.71 21.27
CA ILE A 116 -1.57 -11.66 21.93
C ILE A 116 -0.64 -10.94 22.91
N TYR A 117 -0.03 -9.84 22.48
CA TYR A 117 0.86 -9.03 23.31
C TYR A 117 0.15 -8.47 24.54
N LEU A 118 -1.02 -7.85 24.32
CA LEU A 118 -1.81 -7.21 25.35
C LEU A 118 -2.18 -8.22 26.44
N THR A 119 -2.68 -9.40 26.06
CA THR A 119 -3.08 -10.42 27.03
C THR A 119 -1.93 -10.95 27.89
N GLY A 120 -0.67 -10.78 27.50
CA GLY A 120 0.50 -11.14 28.32
C GLY A 120 0.61 -10.32 29.60
N TYR A 121 0.04 -9.11 29.62
CA TYR A 121 0.02 -8.25 30.80
C TYR A 121 -0.97 -8.71 31.88
N TRP A 122 -1.98 -9.50 31.53
CA TRP A 122 -2.97 -10.02 32.48
C TRP A 122 -2.79 -11.51 32.77
N TRP A 123 -2.32 -12.27 31.79
CA TRP A 123 -2.29 -13.73 31.85
C TRP A 123 -0.94 -14.29 31.42
N GLY A 124 -0.41 -15.20 32.24
CA GLY A 124 0.76 -16.00 31.90
C GLY A 124 0.45 -17.04 30.81
N TRP A 125 1.50 -17.80 30.47
CA TRP A 125 1.44 -18.85 29.44
C TRP A 125 0.49 -20.00 29.75
N ASP A 126 0.14 -20.21 31.02
CA ASP A 126 -0.82 -21.20 31.47
C ASP A 126 -2.22 -21.00 30.86
N LYS A 127 -2.55 -19.77 30.45
CA LYS A 127 -3.85 -19.39 29.88
C LYS A 127 -3.79 -19.11 28.38
N ILE A 128 -2.88 -19.76 27.65
CA ILE A 128 -2.67 -19.52 26.22
C ILE A 128 -3.95 -19.63 25.38
N LEU A 129 -4.86 -20.55 25.72
CA LEU A 129 -6.14 -20.72 25.02
C LEU A 129 -7.00 -19.45 25.09
N TYR A 130 -7.07 -18.80 26.26
CA TYR A 130 -7.80 -17.54 26.43
C TYR A 130 -7.13 -16.39 25.67
N ARG A 131 -5.79 -16.36 25.63
CA ARG A 131 -5.03 -15.39 24.84
C ARG A 131 -5.33 -15.53 23.34
N CYS A 132 -5.36 -16.76 22.85
CA CYS A 132 -5.75 -17.06 21.46
C CYS A 132 -7.20 -16.65 21.16
N LEU A 133 -8.14 -16.86 22.10
CA LEU A 133 -9.53 -16.45 21.92
C LEU A 133 -9.67 -14.93 21.81
N VAL A 134 -8.98 -14.18 22.67
CA VAL A 134 -8.95 -12.71 22.59
C VAL A 134 -8.31 -12.24 21.28
N ALA A 135 -7.18 -12.84 20.88
CA ALA A 135 -6.53 -12.56 19.60
C ALA A 135 -7.47 -12.83 18.40
N LEU A 136 -8.31 -13.86 18.47
CA LEU A 136 -9.32 -14.16 17.46
C LEU A 136 -10.41 -13.07 17.38
N VAL A 137 -10.83 -12.51 18.52
CA VAL A 137 -11.75 -11.36 18.53
C VAL A 137 -11.11 -10.16 17.84
N PHE A 138 -9.84 -9.85 18.15
CA PHE A 138 -9.10 -8.79 17.45
C PHE A 138 -8.97 -9.06 15.96
N LEU A 139 -8.68 -10.30 15.56
CA LEU A 139 -8.61 -10.71 14.16
C LEU A 139 -9.92 -10.42 13.43
N LEU A 140 -11.05 -10.85 13.97
CA LEU A 140 -12.36 -10.67 13.33
C LEU A 140 -12.71 -9.19 13.16
N LEU A 141 -12.47 -8.36 14.19
CA LEU A 141 -12.67 -6.91 14.10
C LEU A 141 -11.72 -6.28 13.07
N ALA A 142 -10.45 -6.68 13.10
CA ALA A 142 -9.42 -6.10 12.26
C ALA A 142 -9.57 -6.47 10.78
N VAL A 143 -10.15 -7.64 10.45
CA VAL A 143 -10.49 -7.97 9.05
C VAL A 143 -11.46 -6.95 8.47
N PHE A 144 -12.48 -6.55 9.22
CA PHE A 144 -13.43 -5.53 8.77
C PHE A 144 -12.74 -4.17 8.55
N PHE A 145 -11.96 -3.70 9.54
CA PHE A 145 -11.22 -2.45 9.40
C PHE A 145 -10.17 -2.50 8.27
N GLY A 146 -9.44 -3.60 8.15
CA GLY A 146 -8.41 -3.77 7.14
C GLY A 146 -8.96 -3.81 5.72
N THR A 147 -10.12 -4.44 5.52
CA THR A 147 -10.82 -4.44 4.22
C THR A 147 -11.37 -3.05 3.89
N PHE A 148 -11.98 -2.37 4.86
CA PHE A 148 -12.43 -0.99 4.71
C PHE A 148 -11.28 -0.06 4.28
N MET A 149 -10.13 -0.13 4.96
CA MET A 149 -8.96 0.71 4.64
C MET A 149 -8.39 0.41 3.25
N ALA A 150 -8.34 -0.86 2.84
CA ALA A 150 -7.90 -1.23 1.49
C ALA A 150 -8.79 -0.63 0.40
N VAL A 151 -10.12 -0.68 0.58
CA VAL A 151 -11.07 -0.07 -0.35
C VAL A 151 -10.93 1.45 -0.37
N TRP A 152 -10.84 2.07 0.81
CA TRP A 152 -10.70 3.51 0.93
C TRP A 152 -9.41 4.02 0.25
N MET A 153 -8.28 3.36 0.47
CA MET A 153 -7.00 3.73 -0.16
C MET A 153 -7.03 3.56 -1.69
N ARG A 154 -7.71 2.52 -2.19
CA ARG A 154 -7.91 2.34 -3.63
C ARG A 154 -8.73 3.47 -4.23
N ASN A 155 -9.83 3.85 -3.59
CA ASN A 155 -10.71 4.94 -4.05
C ASN A 155 -9.99 6.28 -4.01
N LEU A 156 -9.23 6.56 -2.95
CA LEU A 156 -8.43 7.77 -2.82
C LEU A 156 -7.37 7.86 -3.92
N CYS A 157 -6.68 6.75 -4.21
CA CYS A 157 -5.70 6.70 -5.29
C CYS A 157 -6.35 6.96 -6.66
N GLY A 158 -7.50 6.34 -6.94
CA GLY A 158 -8.26 6.57 -8.17
C GLY A 158 -8.68 8.02 -8.34
N TYR A 159 -9.17 8.64 -7.27
CA TYR A 159 -9.54 10.06 -7.27
C TYR A 159 -8.34 10.99 -7.56
N LEU A 160 -7.18 10.71 -6.94
CA LEU A 160 -5.97 11.50 -7.17
C LEU A 160 -5.43 11.36 -8.59
N GLN A 161 -5.55 10.17 -9.19
CA GLN A 161 -5.16 9.93 -10.58
C GLN A 161 -6.06 10.71 -11.56
N MET A 162 -7.38 10.65 -11.39
CA MET A 162 -8.32 11.42 -12.22
C MET A 162 -8.06 12.92 -12.14
N LYS A 163 -7.81 13.44 -10.93
CA LYS A 163 -7.45 14.86 -10.77
C LYS A 163 -6.20 15.21 -11.57
N LYS A 164 -5.15 14.38 -11.49
CA LYS A 164 -3.90 14.62 -12.23
C LYS A 164 -4.11 14.61 -13.75
N THR A 165 -4.88 13.66 -14.29
CA THR A 165 -5.17 13.58 -15.73
C THR A 165 -5.94 14.81 -16.21
N ASN A 166 -6.97 15.24 -15.49
CA ASN A 166 -7.74 16.43 -15.85
C ASN A 166 -6.87 17.70 -15.90
N PHE A 167 -5.91 17.85 -14.97
CA PHE A 167 -4.96 18.97 -15.00
C PHE A 167 -4.05 18.92 -16.23
N GLN A 168 -3.57 17.74 -16.61
CA GLN A 168 -2.72 17.58 -17.79
C GLN A 168 -3.48 17.83 -19.10
N GLU A 169 -4.75 17.42 -19.19
CA GLU A 169 -5.61 17.73 -20.35
C GLU A 169 -5.92 19.23 -20.45
N LEU A 170 -6.11 19.92 -19.31
CA LEU A 170 -6.28 21.38 -19.29
C LEU A 170 -5.02 22.11 -19.76
N GLU A 171 -3.84 21.72 -19.26
CA GLU A 171 -2.56 22.31 -19.69
C GLU A 171 -2.27 22.07 -21.19
N ALA A 172 -2.61 20.88 -21.71
CA ALA A 172 -2.44 20.56 -23.13
C ALA A 172 -3.35 21.40 -24.04
N ASN A 173 -4.62 21.57 -23.67
CA ASN A 173 -5.57 22.39 -24.44
C ASN A 173 -5.22 23.88 -24.42
N GLU A 174 -4.67 24.39 -23.31
CA GLU A 174 -4.23 25.79 -23.19
C GLU A 174 -2.98 26.06 -24.06
N GLN A 175 -2.06 25.11 -24.16
CA GLN A 175 -0.92 25.20 -25.07
C GLN A 175 -1.36 25.17 -26.54
N GLU A 176 -2.23 24.25 -26.95
CA GLU A 176 -2.74 24.19 -28.34
C GLU A 176 -3.40 25.51 -28.75
N THR A 177 -4.21 26.11 -27.87
CA THR A 177 -4.87 27.40 -28.13
C THR A 177 -3.86 28.54 -28.32
N THR A 178 -2.78 28.57 -27.53
CA THR A 178 -1.76 29.63 -27.60
C THR A 178 -0.92 29.53 -28.89
N THR A 179 -0.55 28.31 -29.31
CA THR A 179 0.16 28.09 -30.59
C THR A 179 -0.71 28.39 -31.82
N ALA A 180 -2.02 28.15 -31.76
CA ALA A 180 -2.93 28.45 -32.86
C ALA A 180 -3.09 29.97 -33.09
N ASP A 181 -3.04 30.78 -32.04
CA ASP A 181 -3.12 32.24 -32.13
C ASP A 181 -1.81 32.89 -32.66
N ASP A 182 -0.65 32.28 -32.38
CA ASP A 182 0.65 32.74 -32.91
C ASP A 182 0.82 32.42 -34.42
N GLU A 183 0.20 31.35 -34.92
CA GLU A 183 0.29 30.94 -36.34
C GLU A 183 -0.66 31.73 -37.26
N GLN A 184 -1.65 32.43 -36.71
CA GLN A 184 -2.61 33.26 -37.47
C GLN A 184 -2.23 34.73 -37.62
N ASN A 185 -1.18 35.22 -36.94
CA ASN A 185 -0.66 36.58 -37.14
C ASN A 185 0.59 36.56 -38.03
N PRO A 186 0.47 36.72 -39.36
CA PRO A 186 1.65 36.93 -40.18
C PRO A 186 2.36 38.21 -39.71
N PRO A 187 3.71 38.25 -39.70
CA PRO A 187 4.44 39.45 -39.35
C PRO A 187 3.99 40.57 -40.29
N SER A 188 3.34 41.59 -39.70
CA SER A 188 2.99 42.83 -40.37
C SER A 188 4.26 43.40 -41.00
N SER A 189 4.41 43.23 -42.31
CA SER A 189 5.50 43.82 -43.07
C SER A 189 5.32 45.33 -43.03
N THR A 190 6.05 45.99 -42.14
CA THR A 190 6.27 47.43 -42.16
C THR A 190 7.04 47.75 -43.43
N LEU A 191 6.30 48.08 -44.48
CA LEU A 191 6.81 48.83 -45.63
C LEU A 191 6.97 50.28 -45.16
N ASP A 192 8.20 50.64 -44.79
CA ASP A 192 8.58 52.04 -44.62
C ASP A 192 8.83 52.69 -46.00
N PRO A 193 8.40 53.96 -46.18
CA PRO A 193 8.38 54.69 -47.46
C PRO A 193 9.74 55.21 -47.95
#